data_AF-A0A830DA23-F1
#
_entry.id   AF-A0A830DA23-F1
#
_cell.length_a   1.000
_cell.length_b   1.000
_cell.length_c   1.000
_cell.angle_alpha   90.00
_cell.angle_beta   90.00
_cell.angle_gamma   90.00
#
_symmetry.space_group_name_H-M   'P 1'
#
loop_
_entity.id
_entity.type
_entity.pdbx_description
1 polymer ?
#
loop_
_entity_poly.entity_id
_entity_poly.type
_entity_poly.pdbx_seq_one_letter_code
_entity_poly.pdbx_strand_id
1 'polypeptide(L)'
;MLVFDPFGFFKRGREYLAILGNVFPFIYNWLKKHKSIWKLGLKCSWDLVWSIYVCSILAGLLVSAFVMGGLLTRRMVDEPMRVTRSLNFDYTEKNPIAFVPIEASSESSRDLYLGDKTKGSLSRAIAPNHKLQVTVLLTLPESDYNQKLGIFQVRVDLLDTDGKTLVSLRRPCMLQFRSRPLRLLLTFLKVAPILTGYTSETQNLEVKFRGFTEGNVPTTYIRVVIEQMAEFQPGGGIPEIYDASLTLESELTLLKKYVWLWKITLFVWISMTIFMLELVFALICCKPIIIPRLRLSEATNRGALQNPGQTN
;
A
#
# COMPACT_ATOMS: atom_id res chain seq x y z
N MET A 1 19.34 -28.67 -71.95
CA MET A 1 19.64 -27.41 -72.65
C MET A 1 18.38 -26.56 -72.62
N LEU A 2 18.26 -25.65 -71.64
CA LEU A 2 17.10 -24.77 -71.47
C LEU A 2 17.23 -23.62 -72.47
N VAL A 3 16.40 -23.63 -73.50
CA VAL A 3 16.28 -22.53 -74.47
C VAL A 3 15.60 -21.38 -73.74
N PHE A 4 16.39 -20.42 -73.27
CA PHE A 4 15.92 -19.16 -72.71
C PHE A 4 15.56 -18.25 -73.88
N ASP A 5 14.26 -17.97 -74.05
CA ASP A 5 13.74 -17.11 -75.11
C ASP A 5 13.54 -15.68 -74.55
N PRO A 6 14.41 -14.71 -74.86
CA PRO A 6 14.47 -13.42 -74.16
C PRO A 6 13.35 -12.43 -74.55
N PHE A 7 12.55 -12.72 -75.57
CA PHE A 7 11.53 -11.79 -76.09
C PHE A 7 10.13 -11.95 -75.46
N GLY A 8 9.85 -13.06 -74.77
CA GLY A 8 8.54 -13.30 -74.14
C GLY A 8 8.27 -12.42 -72.90
N PHE A 9 9.31 -12.08 -72.15
CA PHE A 9 9.20 -11.30 -70.91
C PHE A 9 8.93 -9.81 -71.17
N PHE A 10 9.52 -9.26 -72.24
CA PHE A 10 9.32 -7.87 -72.64
C PHE A 10 7.90 -7.59 -73.15
N LYS A 11 7.25 -8.58 -73.79
CA LYS A 11 5.87 -8.44 -74.29
C LYS A 11 4.85 -8.40 -73.15
N ARG A 12 5.03 -9.24 -72.11
CA ARG A 12 4.19 -9.24 -70.90
C ARG A 12 4.39 -7.99 -70.03
N GLY A 13 5.62 -7.49 -69.92
CA GLY A 13 5.89 -6.23 -69.22
C GLY A 13 5.18 -5.03 -69.85
N ARG A 14 5.07 -5.01 -71.19
CA ARG A 14 4.38 -3.94 -71.93
C ARG A 14 2.86 -3.94 -71.70
N GLU A 15 2.25 -5.11 -71.56
CA GLU A 15 0.83 -5.26 -71.25
C GLU A 15 0.50 -4.80 -69.82
N TYR A 16 1.34 -5.13 -68.83
CA TYR A 16 1.17 -4.62 -67.46
C TYR A 16 1.41 -3.10 -67.36
N LEU A 17 2.37 -2.55 -68.09
CA LEU A 17 2.60 -1.10 -68.15
C LEU A 17 1.43 -0.37 -68.83
N ALA A 18 0.82 -0.97 -69.85
CA ALA A 18 -0.36 -0.41 -70.52
C ALA A 18 -1.61 -0.45 -69.63
N ILE A 19 -1.81 -1.53 -68.87
CA ILE A 19 -2.92 -1.66 -67.90
C ILE A 19 -2.73 -0.67 -66.75
N LEU A 20 -1.52 -0.56 -66.19
CA LEU A 20 -1.20 0.42 -65.16
C LEU A 20 -1.38 1.85 -65.70
N GLY A 21 -0.93 2.12 -66.93
CA GLY A 21 -1.09 3.39 -67.63
C GLY A 21 -2.53 3.78 -67.95
N ASN A 22 -3.46 2.81 -68.11
CA ASN A 22 -4.89 3.08 -68.33
C ASN A 22 -5.67 3.25 -67.02
N VAL A 23 -5.24 2.60 -65.94
CA VAL A 23 -5.89 2.69 -64.61
C VAL A 23 -5.45 3.95 -63.86
N PHE A 24 -4.19 4.36 -63.99
CA PHE A 24 -3.65 5.59 -63.39
C PHE A 24 -4.47 6.87 -63.71
N PRO A 25 -4.84 7.18 -64.96
CA PRO A 25 -5.61 8.37 -65.28
C PRO A 25 -7.04 8.30 -64.74
N PHE A 26 -7.62 7.10 -64.62
CA PHE A 26 -8.94 6.90 -64.00
C PHE A 26 -8.89 7.15 -62.49
N ILE A 27 -7.91 6.57 -61.79
CA ILE A 27 -7.65 6.83 -60.37
C ILE A 27 -7.33 8.31 -60.15
N TYR A 28 -6.52 8.92 -61.01
CA TYR A 28 -6.15 10.33 -60.93
C TYR A 28 -7.36 11.27 -61.12
N ASN A 29 -8.22 10.99 -62.11
CA ASN A 29 -9.45 11.77 -62.32
C ASN A 29 -10.48 11.56 -61.20
N TRP A 30 -10.59 10.34 -60.65
CA TRP A 30 -11.45 10.06 -59.50
C TRP A 30 -10.95 10.79 -58.24
N LEU A 31 -9.64 10.75 -57.98
CA LEU A 31 -8.98 11.48 -56.87
C LEU A 31 -9.12 13.00 -57.04
N LYS A 32 -9.03 13.51 -58.28
CA LYS A 32 -9.24 14.93 -58.61
C LYS A 32 -10.69 15.35 -58.40
N LYS A 33 -11.67 14.47 -58.69
CA LYS A 33 -13.09 14.69 -58.44
C LYS A 33 -13.43 14.68 -56.95
N HIS A 34 -12.78 13.82 -56.16
CA HIS A 34 -12.90 13.77 -54.70
C HIS A 34 -11.92 14.68 -53.95
N LYS A 35 -11.20 15.57 -54.64
CA LYS A 35 -10.16 16.44 -54.05
C LYS A 35 -10.63 17.26 -52.85
N SER A 36 -11.89 17.70 -52.84
CA SER A 36 -12.50 18.43 -51.71
C SER A 36 -12.75 17.52 -50.50
N ILE A 37 -13.29 16.32 -50.74
CA ILE A 37 -13.54 15.29 -49.71
C ILE A 37 -12.22 14.77 -49.14
N TRP A 38 -11.20 14.58 -49.98
CA TRP A 38 -9.85 14.22 -49.56
C TRP A 38 -9.21 15.31 -48.70
N LYS A 39 -9.39 16.59 -49.06
CA LYS A 39 -8.91 17.73 -48.25
C LYS A 39 -9.58 17.80 -46.87
N LEU A 40 -10.89 17.55 -46.82
CA LEU A 40 -11.66 17.49 -45.57
C LEU A 40 -11.22 16.30 -44.71
N GLY A 41 -11.01 15.14 -45.32
CA GLY A 41 -10.47 13.95 -44.68
C GLY A 41 -9.09 14.20 -44.09
N LEU A 42 -8.17 14.79 -44.85
CA LEU A 42 -6.81 15.11 -44.38
C LEU A 42 -6.82 16.10 -43.20
N LYS A 43 -7.72 17.09 -43.23
CA LYS A 43 -7.88 18.06 -42.14
C LYS A 43 -8.42 17.39 -40.88
N CYS A 44 -9.44 16.53 -41.01
CA CYS A 44 -9.98 15.75 -39.91
C CYS A 44 -8.96 14.78 -39.31
N SER A 45 -8.16 14.10 -40.15
CA SER A 45 -7.07 13.24 -39.68
C SER A 45 -5.99 14.03 -38.93
N TRP A 46 -5.67 15.25 -39.37
CA TRP A 46 -4.72 16.12 -38.66
C TRP A 46 -5.27 16.54 -37.28
N ASP A 47 -6.53 16.94 -37.20
CA ASP A 47 -7.19 17.29 -35.94
C ASP A 47 -7.27 16.09 -34.96
N LEU A 48 -7.50 14.88 -35.49
CA LEU A 48 -7.46 13.65 -34.70
C LEU A 48 -6.05 13.35 -34.16
N VAL A 49 -5.00 13.56 -34.96
CA VAL A 49 -3.61 13.39 -34.50
C VAL A 49 -3.29 14.37 -33.37
N TRP A 50 -3.71 15.63 -33.48
CA TRP A 50 -3.58 16.61 -32.39
C TRP A 50 -4.35 16.21 -31.14
N SER A 51 -5.57 15.69 -31.31
CA SER A 51 -6.38 15.19 -30.19
C SER A 51 -5.72 14.01 -29.48
N ILE A 52 -5.23 13.02 -30.24
CA ILE A 52 -4.50 11.86 -29.70
C ILE A 52 -3.22 12.31 -28.98
N TYR A 53 -2.50 13.27 -29.54
CA TYR A 53 -1.30 13.84 -28.93
C TYR A 53 -1.61 14.51 -27.58
N VAL A 54 -2.62 15.38 -27.52
CA VAL A 54 -3.04 16.04 -26.27
C VAL A 54 -3.54 15.01 -25.25
N CYS A 55 -4.32 14.02 -25.69
CA CYS A 55 -4.80 12.94 -24.83
C CYS A 55 -3.65 12.12 -24.24
N SER A 56 -2.62 11.81 -25.04
CA SER A 56 -1.44 11.08 -24.60
C SER A 56 -0.63 11.86 -23.55
N ILE A 57 -0.47 13.17 -23.73
CA ILE A 57 0.17 14.05 -22.74
C ILE A 57 -0.62 14.07 -21.44
N LEU A 58 -1.94 14.26 -21.52
CA LEU A 58 -2.80 14.31 -20.33
C LEU A 58 -2.77 13.00 -19.55
N ALA A 59 -2.79 11.86 -20.25
CA ALA A 59 -2.66 10.54 -19.64
C ALA A 59 -1.29 10.37 -18.97
N GLY A 60 -0.21 10.84 -19.59
CA GLY A 60 1.13 10.85 -19.00
C GLY A 60 1.18 11.63 -17.69
N LEU A 61 0.62 12.85 -17.67
CA LEU A 61 0.53 13.69 -16.47
C LEU A 61 -0.31 13.06 -15.35
N LEU A 62 -1.40 12.37 -15.71
CA LEU A 62 -2.22 11.68 -14.73
C LEU A 62 -1.45 10.53 -14.07
N VAL A 63 -0.70 9.75 -14.87
CA VAL A 63 0.11 8.63 -14.37
C VAL A 63 1.25 9.14 -13.49
N SER A 64 1.96 10.20 -13.89
CA SER A 64 3.03 10.80 -13.05
C SER A 64 2.48 11.30 -11.72
N ALA A 65 1.34 12.01 -11.74
CA ALA A 65 0.71 12.52 -10.52
C ALA A 65 0.29 11.39 -9.57
N PHE A 66 -0.23 10.28 -10.08
CA PHE A 66 -0.61 9.13 -9.27
C PHE A 66 0.61 8.44 -8.64
N VAL A 67 1.68 8.26 -9.42
CA VAL A 67 2.94 7.67 -8.93
C VAL A 67 3.57 8.57 -7.87
N MET A 68 3.70 9.86 -8.14
CA MET A 68 4.27 10.83 -7.19
C MET A 68 3.41 11.00 -5.94
N GLY A 69 2.09 11.05 -6.09
CA GLY A 69 1.14 11.10 -4.98
C GLY A 69 1.20 9.85 -4.11
N GLY A 70 1.43 8.68 -4.72
CA GLY A 70 1.59 7.40 -4.02
C GLY A 70 2.88 7.37 -3.22
N LEU A 71 3.99 7.77 -3.83
CA LEU A 71 5.29 7.88 -3.16
C LEU A 71 5.25 8.87 -2.00
N LEU A 72 4.60 10.04 -2.17
CA LEU A 72 4.50 11.04 -1.11
C LEU A 72 3.60 10.57 0.03
N THR A 73 2.46 9.95 -0.29
CA THR A 73 1.56 9.40 0.72
C THR A 73 2.23 8.28 1.51
N ARG A 74 3.00 7.41 0.85
CA ARG A 74 3.78 6.35 1.52
C ARG A 74 4.84 6.92 2.47
N ARG A 75 5.44 8.06 2.15
CA ARG A 75 6.41 8.73 3.04
C ARG A 75 5.74 9.47 4.20
N MET A 76 4.51 9.96 4.03
CA MET A 76 3.80 10.72 5.06
C MET A 76 2.98 9.84 6.01
N VAL A 77 2.42 8.75 5.50
CA VAL A 77 1.65 7.80 6.31
C VAL A 77 2.61 6.80 6.92
N ASP A 78 3.16 7.14 8.08
CA ASP A 78 3.87 6.17 8.92
C ASP A 78 2.90 5.04 9.29
N GLU A 79 3.31 3.79 9.04
CA GLU A 79 2.53 2.64 9.45
C GLU A 79 2.55 2.50 10.98
N PRO A 80 1.39 2.20 11.60
CA PRO A 80 1.36 1.89 13.01
C PRO A 80 2.23 0.64 13.24
N MET A 81 3.34 0.80 13.96
CA MET A 81 4.17 -0.34 14.36
C MET A 81 3.37 -1.20 15.33
N ARG A 82 2.79 -2.29 14.79
CA ARG A 82 2.10 -3.32 15.54
C ARG A 82 2.91 -4.60 15.46
N VAL A 83 3.64 -4.91 16.53
CA VAL A 83 4.44 -6.13 16.62
C VAL A 83 3.71 -7.12 17.50
N THR A 84 3.29 -8.24 16.92
CA THR A 84 2.65 -9.32 17.66
C THR A 84 3.66 -10.46 17.87
N ARG A 85 3.77 -10.92 19.11
CA ARG A 85 4.64 -12.03 19.52
C ARG A 85 3.83 -13.02 20.35
N SER A 86 4.09 -14.30 20.21
CA SER A 86 3.53 -15.31 21.11
C SER A 86 4.21 -15.23 22.48
N LEU A 87 3.45 -15.53 23.52
CA LEU A 87 3.90 -15.60 24.92
C LEU A 87 3.87 -17.05 25.34
N ASN A 88 5.03 -17.58 25.72
CA ASN A 88 5.14 -18.88 26.34
C ASN A 88 5.38 -18.67 27.83
N PHE A 89 4.40 -19.07 28.66
CA PHE A 89 4.53 -18.99 30.10
C PHE A 89 5.34 -20.16 30.63
N ASP A 90 6.35 -19.85 31.42
CA ASP A 90 7.08 -20.82 32.22
C ASP A 90 6.35 -20.99 33.56
N TYR A 91 5.92 -22.23 33.85
CA TYR A 91 5.18 -22.60 35.05
C TYR A 91 6.07 -23.24 36.12
N THR A 92 7.39 -23.17 35.97
CA THR A 92 8.35 -23.64 37.00
C THR A 92 8.29 -22.80 38.27
N GLU A 93 7.96 -21.51 38.15
CA GLU A 93 7.84 -20.59 39.26
C GLU A 93 6.39 -20.43 39.75
N LYS A 94 6.25 -19.95 40.99
CA LYS A 94 4.96 -19.72 41.66
C LYS A 94 4.03 -18.77 40.90
N ASN A 95 4.60 -17.84 40.11
CA ASN A 95 3.87 -16.96 39.22
C ASN A 95 4.40 -17.24 37.82
N PRO A 96 3.56 -17.63 36.84
CA PRO A 96 4.05 -17.93 35.52
C PRO A 96 4.64 -16.69 34.86
N ILE A 97 5.83 -16.84 34.27
CA ILE A 97 6.56 -15.75 33.63
C ILE A 97 6.76 -16.05 32.16
N ALA A 98 6.48 -15.08 31.31
CA ALA A 98 6.82 -15.10 29.89
C ALA A 98 7.76 -13.94 29.57
N PHE A 99 8.88 -14.23 28.89
CA PHE A 99 9.83 -13.23 28.41
C PHE A 99 9.74 -13.08 26.90
N VAL A 100 9.66 -11.83 26.43
CA VAL A 100 9.64 -11.51 25.00
C VAL A 100 10.76 -10.52 24.70
N PRO A 101 11.75 -10.90 23.87
CA PRO A 101 12.75 -9.95 23.40
C PRO A 101 12.12 -8.97 22.39
N ILE A 102 12.38 -7.68 22.59
CA ILE A 102 12.08 -6.62 21.63
C ILE A 102 13.28 -6.51 20.69
N GLU A 103 13.41 -7.46 19.78
CA GLU A 103 14.38 -7.31 18.70
C GLU A 103 13.91 -6.21 17.76
N ALA A 104 14.81 -5.29 17.41
CA ALA A 104 14.62 -4.41 16.26
C ALA A 104 14.50 -5.33 15.04
N SER A 105 13.27 -5.45 14.51
CA SER A 105 12.98 -6.26 13.34
C SER A 105 13.82 -5.79 12.17
N SER A 106 14.98 -6.41 11.97
CA SER A 106 15.71 -6.41 10.71
C SER A 106 15.10 -7.51 9.85
N GLU A 107 13.90 -7.27 9.33
CA GLU A 107 13.47 -7.92 8.09
C GLU A 107 14.27 -7.29 6.93
N SER A 108 15.56 -7.64 6.85
CA SER A 108 16.38 -7.61 5.63
C SER A 108 17.77 -8.14 5.98
N SER A 109 17.88 -9.44 6.23
CA SER A 109 19.16 -10.16 6.27
C SER A 109 19.26 -11.11 5.08
N ARG A 110 19.10 -10.56 3.87
CA ARG A 110 19.94 -10.93 2.74
C ARG A 110 20.67 -9.65 2.34
N ASP A 111 21.81 -9.43 2.95
CA ASP A 111 22.94 -8.66 2.42
C ASP A 111 24.08 -8.80 3.44
N LEU A 112 24.63 -10.02 3.51
CA LEU A 112 25.96 -10.22 4.04
C LEU A 112 26.96 -9.79 2.97
N TYR A 113 28.09 -9.26 3.43
CA TYR A 113 29.29 -8.83 2.69
C TYR A 113 29.32 -7.37 2.24
N LEU A 114 29.28 -6.45 3.21
CA LEU A 114 30.34 -5.44 3.24
C LEU A 114 30.69 -5.12 4.69
N GLY A 115 31.91 -5.50 5.08
CA GLY A 115 32.44 -5.13 6.36
C GLY A 115 32.69 -3.62 6.39
N ASP A 116 32.12 -2.94 7.37
CA ASP A 116 32.83 -1.83 7.98
C ASP A 116 32.52 -1.75 9.47
N LYS A 117 33.59 -1.61 10.26
CA LYS A 117 33.54 -1.47 11.70
C LYS A 117 33.28 0.00 12.02
N THR A 118 32.01 0.39 12.03
CA THR A 118 31.58 1.63 12.67
C THR A 118 30.64 1.30 13.82
N LYS A 119 31.23 1.22 15.03
CA LYS A 119 30.47 1.31 16.28
C LYS A 119 29.72 2.64 16.30
N GLY A 120 28.41 2.62 16.06
CA GLY A 120 27.58 3.81 16.13
C GLY A 120 26.11 3.47 15.88
N SER A 121 25.32 3.48 16.95
CA SER A 121 23.88 3.25 16.97
C SER A 121 23.45 1.79 16.81
N LEU A 122 23.46 1.06 17.93
CA LEU A 122 22.60 -0.11 18.09
C LEU A 122 21.17 0.37 17.79
N SER A 123 20.64 0.02 16.62
CA SER A 123 19.36 0.48 16.10
C SER A 123 18.27 0.14 17.10
N ARG A 124 17.91 1.13 17.93
CA ARG A 124 16.93 0.99 18.99
C ARG A 124 15.60 0.61 18.36
N ALA A 125 15.01 -0.51 18.79
CA ALA A 125 13.74 -1.00 18.25
C ALA A 125 12.59 0.02 18.42
N ILE A 126 12.68 0.88 19.45
CA ILE A 126 11.68 1.88 19.81
C ILE A 126 12.37 3.22 20.03
N ALA A 127 11.88 4.30 19.42
CA ALA A 127 12.45 5.63 19.62
C ALA A 127 12.29 6.10 21.09
N PRO A 128 13.27 6.84 21.67
CA PRO A 128 13.12 7.43 23.00
C PRO A 128 11.90 8.35 23.08
N ASN A 129 11.30 8.44 24.28
CA ASN A 129 10.13 9.26 24.60
C ASN A 129 8.87 8.93 23.78
N HIS A 130 8.83 7.77 23.13
CA HIS A 130 7.64 7.32 22.45
C HIS A 130 6.67 6.66 23.43
N LYS A 131 5.38 6.93 23.27
CA LYS A 131 4.35 6.28 24.06
C LYS A 131 4.02 4.92 23.45
N LEU A 132 3.96 3.90 24.29
CA LEU A 132 3.67 2.53 23.89
C LEU A 132 2.40 2.06 24.58
N GLN A 133 1.64 1.26 23.86
CA GLN A 133 0.53 0.47 24.36
C GLN A 133 0.90 -1.00 24.19
N VAL A 134 0.88 -1.75 25.29
CA VAL A 134 1.04 -3.20 25.26
C VAL A 134 -0.33 -3.82 25.45
N THR A 135 -0.72 -4.71 24.56
CA THR A 135 -1.96 -5.49 24.66
C THR A 135 -1.59 -6.95 24.83
N VAL A 136 -2.01 -7.55 25.95
CA VAL A 136 -1.84 -8.99 26.21
C VAL A 136 -3.16 -9.68 25.89
N LEU A 137 -3.13 -10.63 24.97
CA LEU A 137 -4.25 -11.48 24.59
C LEU A 137 -4.03 -12.86 25.20
N LEU A 138 -4.96 -13.31 26.03
CA LEU A 138 -4.94 -14.63 26.65
C LEU A 138 -6.12 -15.45 26.14
N THR A 139 -5.86 -16.64 25.60
CA THR A 139 -6.88 -17.58 25.15
C THR A 139 -7.05 -18.66 26.21
N LEU A 140 -8.18 -18.61 26.93
CA LEU A 140 -8.49 -19.54 28.02
C LEU A 140 -9.62 -20.50 27.63
N PRO A 141 -9.58 -21.78 28.04
CA PRO A 141 -10.76 -22.63 28.02
C PRO A 141 -11.85 -22.13 28.97
N GLU A 142 -13.11 -22.37 28.61
CA GLU A 142 -14.25 -22.23 29.52
C GLU A 142 -14.33 -23.42 30.51
N SER A 143 -13.20 -23.83 31.12
CA SER A 143 -13.14 -24.95 32.07
C SER A 143 -13.78 -24.61 33.42
N ASP A 144 -14.25 -25.63 34.15
CA ASP A 144 -14.83 -25.43 35.49
C ASP A 144 -13.84 -24.82 36.49
N TYR A 145 -12.54 -25.06 36.29
CA TYR A 145 -11.47 -24.44 37.07
C TYR A 145 -11.38 -22.94 36.77
N ASN A 146 -11.21 -22.55 35.51
CA ASN A 146 -11.11 -21.15 35.09
C ASN A 146 -12.35 -20.32 35.44
N GLN A 147 -13.53 -20.94 35.42
CA GLN A 147 -14.77 -20.28 35.83
C GLN A 147 -14.81 -19.98 37.33
N LYS A 148 -14.26 -20.87 38.17
CA LYS A 148 -14.24 -20.71 39.63
C LYS A 148 -13.06 -19.87 40.11
N LEU A 149 -12.03 -19.73 39.29
CA LEU A 149 -10.82 -18.95 39.58
C LEU A 149 -11.13 -17.50 39.94
N GLY A 150 -12.11 -16.90 39.26
CA GLY A 150 -12.47 -15.50 39.46
C GLY A 150 -11.47 -14.53 38.81
N ILE A 151 -11.15 -13.46 39.52
CA ILE A 151 -10.25 -12.40 39.04
C ILE A 151 -8.80 -12.89 39.19
N PHE A 152 -7.98 -12.74 38.16
CA PHE A 152 -6.54 -12.90 38.25
C PHE A 152 -5.86 -11.63 37.74
N GLN A 153 -4.59 -11.44 38.09
CA GLN A 153 -3.89 -10.20 37.77
C GLN A 153 -2.81 -10.47 36.72
N VAL A 154 -2.77 -9.63 35.70
CA VAL A 154 -1.71 -9.67 34.69
C VAL A 154 -0.82 -8.45 34.90
N ARG A 155 0.48 -8.72 35.01
CA ARG A 155 1.51 -7.72 35.18
C ARG A 155 2.44 -7.72 33.97
N VAL A 156 2.77 -6.53 33.49
CA VAL A 156 3.72 -6.32 32.40
C VAL A 156 4.85 -5.44 32.91
N ASP A 157 6.06 -5.98 32.83
CA ASP A 157 7.30 -5.30 33.20
C ASP A 157 8.15 -5.05 31.93
N LEU A 158 8.55 -3.80 31.71
CA LEU A 158 9.57 -3.45 30.72
C LEU A 158 10.94 -3.58 31.38
N LEU A 159 11.84 -4.35 30.77
CA LEU A 159 13.17 -4.65 31.29
C LEU A 159 14.25 -4.01 30.42
N ASP A 160 15.28 -3.51 31.09
CA ASP A 160 16.52 -3.04 30.49
C ASP A 160 17.41 -4.21 30.00
N THR A 161 18.53 -3.91 29.34
CA THR A 161 19.59 -4.86 28.96
C THR A 161 20.11 -5.65 30.15
N ASP A 162 20.17 -5.02 31.32
CA ASP A 162 20.65 -5.62 32.57
C ASP A 162 19.55 -6.43 33.30
N GLY A 163 18.36 -6.57 32.69
CA GLY A 163 17.20 -7.26 33.29
C GLY A 163 16.51 -6.47 34.40
N LYS A 164 16.90 -5.21 34.64
CA LYS A 164 16.27 -4.32 35.62
C LYS A 164 14.91 -3.85 35.13
N THR A 165 13.91 -3.89 36.00
CA THR A 165 12.56 -3.38 35.71
C THR A 165 12.57 -1.85 35.61
N LEU A 166 12.27 -1.32 34.42
CA LEU A 166 12.13 0.11 34.17
C LEU A 166 10.74 0.59 34.58
N VAL A 167 9.71 -0.08 34.07
CA VAL A 167 8.30 0.26 34.32
C VAL A 167 7.53 -1.04 34.54
N SER A 168 6.58 -1.00 35.48
CA SER A 168 5.70 -2.12 35.79
C SER A 168 4.25 -1.64 35.81
N LEU A 169 3.39 -2.28 35.02
CA LEU A 169 1.95 -2.03 35.03
C LEU A 169 1.19 -3.31 35.38
N ARG A 170 0.14 -3.17 36.17
CA ARG A 170 -0.71 -4.27 36.64
C ARG A 170 -2.15 -4.01 36.27
N ARG A 171 -2.85 -5.03 35.78
CA ARG A 171 -4.28 -4.97 35.47
C ARG A 171 -4.97 -6.25 35.94
N PRO A 172 -6.09 -6.12 36.68
CA PRO A 172 -6.94 -7.27 36.95
C PRO A 172 -7.72 -7.65 35.68
N CYS A 173 -7.92 -8.94 35.48
CA CYS A 173 -8.80 -9.48 34.45
C CYS A 173 -9.53 -10.71 34.98
N MET A 174 -10.65 -11.06 34.35
CA MET A 174 -11.50 -12.17 34.78
C MET A 174 -12.12 -12.81 33.54
N LEU A 175 -12.34 -14.12 33.60
CA LEU A 175 -13.14 -14.82 32.59
C LEU A 175 -14.55 -14.22 32.55
N GLN A 176 -15.11 -13.99 31.36
CA GLN A 176 -16.44 -13.38 31.29
C GLN A 176 -17.48 -14.36 31.85
N PHE A 177 -18.17 -13.92 32.89
CA PHE A 177 -19.18 -14.75 33.51
C PHE A 177 -20.34 -15.01 32.53
N ARG A 178 -20.67 -16.29 32.35
CA ARG A 178 -21.89 -16.74 31.68
C ARG A 178 -22.70 -17.62 32.63
N SER A 179 -23.99 -17.34 32.69
CA SER A 179 -24.92 -18.13 33.50
C SER A 179 -25.01 -19.57 32.96
N ARG A 180 -25.28 -20.52 33.87
CA ARG A 180 -25.48 -21.94 33.52
C ARG A 180 -26.49 -22.17 32.39
N PRO A 181 -27.72 -21.60 32.40
CA PRO A 181 -28.68 -21.84 31.32
C PRO A 181 -28.19 -21.31 29.97
N LEU A 182 -27.54 -20.13 29.95
CA LEU A 182 -27.00 -19.56 28.72
C LEU A 182 -25.87 -20.42 28.15
N ARG A 183 -25.04 -21.00 29.02
CA ARG A 183 -23.96 -21.90 28.62
C ARG A 183 -24.50 -23.18 27.99
N LEU A 184 -25.49 -23.81 28.61
CA LEU A 184 -26.13 -25.02 28.05
C LEU A 184 -26.74 -24.73 26.67
N LEU A 185 -27.40 -23.58 26.52
CA LEU A 185 -27.93 -23.15 25.22
C LEU A 185 -26.80 -22.93 24.20
N LEU A 186 -25.72 -22.25 24.57
CA LEU A 186 -24.57 -22.02 23.69
C LEU A 186 -23.86 -23.31 23.30
N THR A 187 -23.64 -24.22 24.24
CA THR A 187 -23.06 -25.55 23.97
C THR A 187 -23.98 -26.33 23.04
N PHE A 188 -25.30 -26.32 23.27
CA PHE A 188 -26.28 -26.97 22.37
C PHE A 188 -26.21 -26.41 20.94
N LEU A 189 -26.17 -25.09 20.79
CA LEU A 189 -26.02 -24.44 19.48
C LEU A 189 -24.66 -24.71 18.83
N LYS A 190 -23.62 -24.93 19.64
CA LYS A 190 -22.25 -25.20 19.19
C LYS A 190 -21.91 -26.69 19.02
N VAL A 191 -22.81 -27.63 19.32
CA VAL A 191 -22.51 -29.08 19.19
C VAL A 191 -22.03 -29.44 17.79
N ALA A 192 -22.76 -29.03 16.75
CA ALA A 192 -22.38 -29.30 15.37
C ALA A 192 -21.01 -28.72 15.01
N PRO A 193 -20.72 -27.40 15.19
CA PRO A 193 -19.41 -26.85 14.84
C PRO A 193 -18.26 -27.38 15.71
N ILE A 194 -18.51 -27.74 16.97
CA ILE A 194 -17.50 -28.36 17.85
C ILE A 194 -17.12 -29.75 17.34
N LEU A 195 -18.09 -30.61 17.02
CA LEU A 195 -17.83 -31.96 16.50
C LEU A 195 -17.07 -31.94 15.17
N THR A 196 -17.35 -30.95 14.33
CA THR A 196 -16.63 -30.74 13.07
C THR A 196 -15.25 -30.11 13.24
N GLY A 197 -14.87 -29.68 14.45
CA GLY A 197 -13.59 -29.03 14.73
C GLY A 197 -13.48 -27.56 14.29
N TYR A 198 -14.56 -26.94 13.80
CA TYR A 198 -14.55 -25.54 13.37
C TYR A 198 -14.60 -24.53 14.53
N THR A 199 -15.06 -24.94 15.71
CA THR A 199 -15.21 -24.05 16.86
C THR A 199 -14.77 -24.75 18.14
N SER A 200 -14.05 -24.02 19.00
CA SER A 200 -13.64 -24.47 20.33
C SER A 200 -14.38 -23.71 21.45
N GLU A 201 -14.49 -24.30 22.63
CA GLU A 201 -15.04 -23.67 23.83
C GLU A 201 -13.98 -22.81 24.55
N THR A 202 -13.49 -21.81 23.83
CA THR A 202 -12.42 -20.91 24.28
C THR A 202 -12.90 -19.47 24.34
N GLN A 203 -12.34 -18.71 25.28
CA GLN A 203 -12.55 -17.29 25.43
C GLN A 203 -11.23 -16.53 25.33
N ASN A 204 -11.24 -15.47 24.52
CA ASN A 204 -10.12 -14.55 24.38
C ASN A 204 -10.29 -13.36 25.34
N LEU A 205 -9.32 -13.15 26.21
CA LEU A 205 -9.25 -12.03 27.14
C LEU A 205 -8.20 -11.04 26.65
N GLU A 206 -8.63 -9.84 26.28
CA GLU A 206 -7.75 -8.76 25.81
C GLU A 206 -7.51 -7.76 26.95
N VAL A 207 -6.27 -7.66 27.42
CA VAL A 207 -5.87 -6.75 28.50
C VAL A 207 -4.96 -5.65 27.95
N LYS A 208 -5.43 -4.40 28.03
CA LYS A 208 -4.72 -3.22 27.49
C LYS A 208 -3.94 -2.48 28.58
N PHE A 209 -2.64 -2.34 28.36
CA PHE A 209 -1.73 -1.59 29.19
C PHE A 209 -1.28 -0.34 28.44
N ARG A 210 -1.81 0.82 28.85
CA ARG A 210 -1.49 2.14 28.29
C ARG A 210 -0.59 2.92 29.25
N GLY A 211 0.15 3.89 28.70
CA GLY A 211 0.95 4.83 29.49
C GLY A 211 2.41 4.43 29.66
N PHE A 212 2.90 3.44 28.91
CA PHE A 212 4.33 3.20 28.83
C PHE A 212 4.99 4.33 28.03
N THR A 213 6.03 4.92 28.58
CA THR A 213 6.85 5.90 27.88
C THR A 213 8.27 5.37 27.86
N GLU A 214 8.82 5.21 26.66
CA GLU A 214 10.19 4.73 26.48
C GLU A 214 11.17 5.75 27.05
N GLY A 215 12.02 5.30 27.98
CA GLY A 215 13.01 6.14 28.65
C GLY A 215 14.23 6.46 27.78
N ASN A 216 15.24 7.07 28.39
CA ASN A 216 16.54 7.25 27.73
C ASN A 216 17.28 5.91 27.57
N VAL A 217 17.03 4.99 28.50
CA VAL A 217 17.51 3.61 28.50
C VAL A 217 16.57 2.74 27.63
N PRO A 218 17.11 1.96 26.67
CA PRO A 218 16.30 1.17 25.76
C PRO A 218 15.70 -0.08 26.43
N THR A 219 14.40 -0.29 26.23
CA THR A 219 13.73 -1.53 26.62
C THR A 219 14.18 -2.66 25.70
N THR A 220 14.71 -3.73 26.28
CA THR A 220 15.17 -4.91 25.53
C THR A 220 14.21 -6.10 25.67
N TYR A 221 13.61 -6.28 26.85
CA TYR A 221 12.70 -7.39 27.09
C TYR A 221 11.39 -6.89 27.70
N ILE A 222 10.29 -7.54 27.33
CA ILE A 222 9.01 -7.42 28.02
C ILE A 222 8.79 -8.70 28.79
N ARG A 223 8.58 -8.56 30.10
CA ARG A 223 8.24 -9.67 30.98
C ARG A 223 6.76 -9.58 31.34
N VAL A 224 6.00 -10.59 30.96
CA VAL A 224 4.59 -10.73 31.34
C VAL A 224 4.49 -11.75 32.45
N VAL A 225 3.87 -11.38 33.56
CA VAL A 225 3.70 -12.23 34.74
C VAL A 225 2.22 -12.36 35.05
N ILE A 226 1.77 -13.60 35.27
CA ILE A 226 0.43 -13.84 35.81
C ILE A 226 0.56 -13.92 37.33
N GLU A 227 0.01 -12.93 38.01
CA GLU A 227 0.03 -12.84 39.47
C GLU A 227 -1.22 -13.53 40.04
N GLN A 228 -1.00 -14.45 40.97
CA GLN A 228 -2.07 -15.11 41.72
C GLN A 228 -2.74 -14.15 42.72
N MET A 229 -4.02 -14.39 43.05
CA MET A 229 -4.65 -13.67 44.16
C MET A 229 -4.04 -14.07 45.51
N ALA A 230 -4.03 -13.14 46.45
CA ALA A 230 -3.54 -13.38 47.81
C ALA A 230 -4.38 -14.42 48.60
N GLU A 231 -5.61 -14.71 48.17
CA GLU A 231 -6.50 -15.67 48.82
C GLU A 231 -6.12 -17.14 48.55
N PHE A 232 -5.49 -17.42 47.41
CA PHE A 232 -5.13 -18.79 47.05
C PHE A 232 -3.84 -19.24 47.75
N GLN A 233 -3.79 -20.53 48.11
CA GLN A 233 -2.57 -21.16 48.61
C GLN A 233 -1.43 -21.05 47.59
N PRO A 234 -0.17 -21.03 48.03
CA PRO A 234 0.97 -20.94 47.13
C PRO A 234 0.96 -22.06 46.09
N GLY A 235 0.78 -21.70 44.82
CA GLY A 235 0.67 -22.64 43.68
C GLY A 235 -0.76 -22.86 43.16
N GLY A 236 -1.77 -22.28 43.80
CA GLY A 236 -3.13 -22.15 43.28
C GLY A 236 -3.38 -20.77 42.65
N GLY A 237 -4.54 -20.60 42.00
CA GLY A 237 -4.95 -19.28 41.51
C GLY A 237 -4.34 -18.87 40.16
N ILE A 238 -3.76 -19.81 39.41
CA ILE A 238 -3.20 -19.58 38.07
C ILE A 238 -4.20 -20.09 37.02
N PRO A 239 -4.66 -19.27 36.07
CA PRO A 239 -5.57 -19.72 35.03
C PRO A 239 -4.93 -20.73 34.08
N GLU A 240 -5.75 -21.67 33.62
CA GLU A 240 -5.43 -22.53 32.49
C GLU A 240 -5.49 -21.68 31.21
N ILE A 241 -4.42 -21.70 30.42
CA ILE A 241 -4.27 -20.91 29.20
C ILE A 241 -3.83 -21.84 28.08
N TYR A 242 -4.46 -21.73 26.91
CA TYR A 242 -4.04 -22.48 25.71
C TYR A 242 -3.02 -21.72 24.89
N ASP A 243 -3.26 -20.42 24.71
CA ASP A 243 -2.39 -19.57 23.92
C ASP A 243 -2.36 -18.17 24.53
N ALA A 244 -1.25 -17.50 24.34
CA ALA A 244 -1.08 -16.14 24.78
C ALA A 244 -0.26 -15.38 23.74
N SER A 245 -0.63 -14.14 23.49
CA SER A 245 0.12 -13.27 22.61
C SER A 245 0.22 -11.87 23.17
N LEU A 246 1.34 -11.25 22.89
CA LEU A 246 1.64 -9.87 23.20
C LEU A 246 1.64 -9.08 21.91
N THR A 247 0.80 -8.05 21.86
CA THR A 247 0.79 -7.07 20.78
C THR A 247 1.34 -5.77 21.33
N LEU A 248 2.51 -5.39 20.85
CA LEU A 248 3.10 -4.09 21.09
C LEU A 248 2.62 -3.12 20.02
N GLU A 249 1.91 -2.08 20.45
CA GLU A 249 1.42 -1.00 19.60
C GLU A 249 2.12 0.29 20.01
N SER A 250 2.69 1.01 19.05
CA SER A 250 3.02 2.42 19.25
C SER A 250 1.72 3.20 19.50
N GLU A 251 1.64 3.94 20.60
CA GLU A 251 0.50 4.84 20.84
C GLU A 251 0.64 6.01 19.88
N LEU A 252 0.07 5.85 18.69
CA LEU A 252 0.07 6.86 17.65
C LEU A 252 -0.56 8.14 18.22
N THR A 253 0.16 9.26 18.07
CA THR A 253 -0.42 10.57 18.34
C THR A 253 -1.72 10.69 17.55
N LEU A 254 -2.73 11.36 18.13
CA LEU A 254 -4.07 11.46 17.54
C LEU A 254 -4.02 11.85 16.06
N LEU A 255 -3.09 12.71 15.68
CA LEU A 255 -2.81 13.11 14.31
C LEU A 255 -2.45 11.94 13.39
N LYS A 256 -1.55 11.04 13.81
CA LYS A 256 -1.21 9.86 13.01
C LYS A 256 -2.40 8.92 12.82
N LYS A 257 -3.26 8.78 13.84
CA LYS A 257 -4.51 8.01 13.72
C LYS A 257 -5.46 8.63 12.70
N TYR A 258 -5.61 9.96 12.70
CA TYR A 258 -6.41 10.66 11.70
C TYR A 258 -5.80 10.51 10.29
N VAL A 259 -4.49 10.72 10.13
CA VAL A 259 -3.79 10.55 8.85
C VAL A 259 -3.95 9.14 8.30
N TRP A 260 -3.85 8.12 9.14
CA TRP A 260 -4.03 6.72 8.74
C TRP A 260 -5.48 6.42 8.31
N LEU A 261 -6.48 6.90 9.07
CA LEU A 261 -7.89 6.72 8.73
C LEU A 261 -8.25 7.43 7.42
N TRP A 262 -7.66 8.61 7.18
CA TRP A 262 -7.89 9.45 6.01
C TRP A 262 -6.88 9.20 4.89
N LYS A 263 -6.12 8.09 4.93
CA LYS A 263 -5.03 7.82 3.97
C LYS A 263 -5.50 7.85 2.52
N ILE A 264 -6.71 7.35 2.25
CA ILE A 264 -7.28 7.31 0.90
C ILE A 264 -7.65 8.73 0.45
N THR A 265 -8.30 9.50 1.32
CA THR A 265 -8.68 10.88 1.01
C THR A 265 -7.46 11.78 0.84
N LEU A 266 -6.42 11.60 1.66
CA LEU A 266 -5.15 12.32 1.55
C LEU A 266 -4.43 11.97 0.25
N PHE A 267 -4.40 10.68 -0.11
CA PHE A 267 -3.82 10.23 -1.37
C PHE A 267 -4.50 10.89 -2.59
N VAL A 268 -5.84 10.89 -2.63
CA VAL A 268 -6.60 11.53 -3.71
C VAL A 268 -6.33 13.03 -3.75
N TRP A 269 -6.32 13.71 -2.60
CA TRP A 269 -6.07 15.14 -2.53
C TRP A 269 -4.66 15.51 -2.99
N ILE A 270 -3.65 14.77 -2.51
CA ILE A 270 -2.25 14.96 -2.92
C ILE A 270 -2.10 14.72 -4.43
N SER A 271 -2.63 13.62 -4.97
CA SER A 271 -2.59 13.34 -6.41
C SER A 271 -3.28 14.42 -7.23
N MET A 272 -4.42 14.94 -6.77
CA MET A 272 -5.12 16.04 -7.45
C MET A 272 -4.30 17.32 -7.44
N THR A 273 -3.67 17.69 -6.32
CA THR A 273 -2.83 18.89 -6.25
C THR A 273 -1.59 18.80 -7.14
N ILE A 274 -0.94 17.63 -7.18
CA ILE A 274 0.22 17.39 -8.06
C ILE A 274 -0.22 17.46 -9.53
N PHE A 275 -1.34 16.83 -9.89
CA PHE A 275 -1.87 16.88 -11.24
C PHE A 275 -2.21 18.32 -11.69
N MET A 276 -2.85 19.11 -10.83
CA MET A 276 -3.16 20.51 -11.14
C MET A 276 -1.89 21.35 -11.29
N LEU A 277 -0.86 21.12 -10.46
CA LEU A 277 0.43 21.79 -10.57
C LEU A 277 1.16 21.42 -11.87
N GLU A 278 1.22 20.12 -12.21
CA GLU A 278 1.81 19.62 -13.45
C GLU A 278 1.07 20.17 -14.69
N LEU A 279 -0.26 20.23 -14.64
CA LEU A 279 -1.07 20.81 -15.70
C LEU A 279 -0.79 22.30 -15.90
N VAL A 280 -0.72 23.09 -14.82
CA VAL A 280 -0.39 24.53 -14.90
C VAL A 280 1.02 24.73 -15.45
N PHE A 281 1.99 23.94 -14.99
CA PHE A 281 3.37 23.99 -15.49
C PHE A 281 3.43 23.64 -16.98
N ALA A 282 2.77 22.57 -17.40
CA ALA A 282 2.66 22.18 -18.80
C ALA A 282 1.97 23.28 -19.63
N LEU A 283 0.91 23.92 -19.14
CA LEU A 283 0.25 25.02 -19.85
C LEU A 283 1.16 26.24 -20.00
N ILE A 284 1.95 26.60 -18.99
CA ILE A 284 2.90 27.74 -19.05
C ILE A 284 4.04 27.43 -20.02
N CYS A 285 4.67 26.25 -19.91
CA CYS A 285 5.80 25.85 -20.74
C CYS A 285 5.41 25.47 -22.18
N CYS A 286 4.20 24.93 -22.39
CA CYS A 286 3.70 24.47 -23.69
C CYS A 286 2.74 25.46 -24.37
N LYS A 287 2.56 26.69 -23.86
CA LYS A 287 1.89 27.77 -24.63
C LYS A 287 2.35 27.92 -26.09
N PRO A 288 3.64 27.76 -26.45
CA PRO A 288 4.06 27.78 -27.85
C PRO A 288 3.77 26.49 -28.64
N ILE A 289 3.45 25.37 -27.98
CA ILE A 289 3.21 24.05 -28.59
C ILE A 289 1.71 23.79 -28.81
N ILE A 290 0.86 24.28 -27.91
CA ILE A 290 -0.61 24.07 -27.95
C ILE A 290 -1.31 25.07 -28.89
N ILE A 291 -0.70 26.23 -29.15
CA ILE A 291 -1.18 27.20 -30.13
C ILE A 291 -0.20 27.22 -31.31
N PRO A 292 -0.34 26.31 -32.31
CA PRO A 292 0.31 26.51 -33.59
C PRO A 292 -0.32 27.77 -34.19
N ARG A 293 0.40 28.88 -34.03
CA ARG A 293 0.11 30.21 -34.57
C ARG A 293 -0.80 30.17 -35.80
N LEU A 294 -1.92 30.90 -35.74
CA LEU A 294 -2.68 31.42 -36.89
C LEU A 294 -1.84 32.27 -37.89
N ARG A 295 -0.50 32.26 -37.82
CA ARG A 295 0.41 33.07 -38.64
C ARG A 295 0.74 32.44 -39.99
N LEU A 296 -0.23 31.85 -40.68
CA LEU A 296 -0.08 31.51 -42.11
C LEU A 296 -1.21 32.06 -42.99
N SER A 297 -2.24 32.70 -42.41
CA SER A 297 -3.32 33.30 -43.21
C SER A 297 -2.99 34.72 -43.71
N GLU A 298 -2.16 35.48 -42.99
CA GLU A 298 -1.84 36.87 -43.37
C GLU A 298 -0.77 37.00 -44.47
N ALA A 299 0.12 36.01 -44.63
CA ALA A 299 1.15 36.05 -45.68
C ALA A 299 0.57 35.80 -47.09
N THR A 300 -0.49 35.00 -47.19
CA THR A 300 -1.12 34.68 -48.49
C THR A 300 -1.95 35.85 -49.03
N ASN A 301 -2.60 36.63 -48.16
CA ASN A 301 -3.36 37.82 -48.58
C ASN A 301 -2.48 39.02 -48.98
N ARG A 302 -1.24 39.12 -48.48
CA ARG A 302 -0.29 40.16 -48.91
C ARG A 302 0.37 39.85 -50.26
N GLY A 303 0.58 38.58 -50.58
CA GLY A 303 1.11 38.17 -51.89
C GLY A 303 0.11 38.33 -53.05
N ALA A 304 -1.19 38.24 -52.77
CA ALA A 304 -2.25 38.37 -53.78
C ALA A 304 -2.53 39.82 -54.22
N LEU A 305 -2.12 40.82 -53.43
CA LEU A 305 -2.31 42.24 -53.77
C LEU A 305 -1.15 42.85 -54.59
N GLN A 306 -0.05 42.11 -54.79
CA GLN A 306 1.20 42.66 -55.34
C GLN A 306 1.51 42.27 -56.79
N ASN A 307 0.62 41.58 -57.51
CA ASN A 307 0.81 41.30 -58.93
C ASN A 307 -0.48 41.37 -59.75
N PRO A 308 -0.82 42.55 -60.31
CA PRO A 308 -1.52 42.63 -61.57
C PRO A 308 -0.65 43.37 -62.60
N GLY A 309 -0.20 42.66 -63.64
CA GLY A 309 0.17 43.28 -64.92
C GLY A 309 1.63 43.22 -65.33
N GLN A 310 2.08 42.04 -65.79
CA GLN A 310 3.05 41.94 -66.87
C GLN A 310 2.65 40.81 -67.81
N THR A 311 1.84 41.16 -68.81
CA THR A 311 1.70 40.41 -70.06
C THR A 311 1.55 41.42 -71.19
N ASN A 312 2.45 41.28 -72.16
CA ASN A 312 2.61 41.96 -73.44
C ASN A 312 1.36 42.61 -74.04
#